data_AF-A0A3B8RBY4-F1
#
_entry.id   AF-A0A3B8RBY4-F1
#
_cell.length_a   1.000
_cell.length_b   1.000
_cell.length_c   1.000
_cell.angle_alpha   90.00
_cell.angle_beta   90.00
_cell.angle_gamma   90.00
#
_symmetry.space_group_name_H-M   'P 1'
#
loop_
_entity.id
_entity.type
_entity.pdbx_description
1 polymer ?
#
loop_
_entity_poly.entity_id
_entity_poly.type
_entity_poly.pdbx_seq_one_letter_code
_entity_poly.pdbx_strand_id
1 'polypeptide(L)'
;YYTLLAMDLLETMHLEVFNAIHLKRQNIRSPQAMADYLAKVGVDPLAFVKVFNSFGVQSSLRQADARGRAYRATGVPTIIVHGKYRIETASAGSTQGMLKVAEYLIDLERQ
;
A
#
# COMPACT_ATOMS: atom_id res chain seq x y z
N TYR A 1 5.23 0.69 3.28
CA TYR A 1 4.96 -0.21 2.13
C TYR A 1 6.18 -0.30 1.21
N TYR A 2 6.50 0.72 0.41
CA TYR A 2 7.59 0.64 -0.59
C TYR A 2 8.97 0.31 -0.02
N THR A 3 9.28 0.75 1.21
CA THR A 3 10.51 0.36 1.90
C THR A 3 10.54 -1.15 2.17
N LEU A 4 9.45 -1.73 2.68
CA LEU A 4 9.37 -3.18 2.92
C LEU A 4 9.45 -3.97 1.62
N LEU A 5 8.86 -3.47 0.54
CA LEU A 5 8.98 -4.06 -0.79
C LEU A 5 10.43 -4.05 -1.27
N ALA A 6 11.14 -2.92 -1.13
CA ALA A 6 12.54 -2.80 -1.52
C ALA A 6 13.51 -3.61 -0.64
N MET A 7 13.08 -4.00 0.57
CA MET A 7 13.84 -4.84 1.49
C MET A 7 13.47 -6.32 1.40
N ASP A 8 12.56 -6.70 0.49
CA ASP A 8 12.03 -8.06 0.36
C ASP A 8 11.36 -8.60 1.65
N LEU A 9 10.76 -7.67 2.42
CA LEU A 9 10.08 -7.98 3.68
C LEU A 9 8.57 -7.82 3.58
N LEU A 10 8.04 -7.46 2.41
CA LEU A 10 6.64 -7.12 2.29
C LEU A 10 5.73 -8.32 2.60
N GLU A 11 6.03 -9.51 2.08
CA GLU A 11 5.16 -10.68 2.26
C GLU A 11 4.95 -11.05 3.73
N THR A 12 6.01 -10.95 4.53
CA THR A 12 5.97 -11.28 5.96
C THR A 12 5.48 -10.13 6.82
N MET A 13 5.86 -8.89 6.50
CA MET A 13 5.60 -7.74 7.36
C MET A 13 4.32 -6.97 7.03
N HIS A 14 3.68 -7.21 5.88
CA HIS A 14 2.52 -6.43 5.47
C HIS A 14 1.37 -6.52 6.48
N LEU A 15 0.96 -7.73 6.81
CA LEU A 15 -0.13 -7.96 7.76
C LEU A 15 0.27 -7.60 9.19
N GLU A 16 1.52 -7.85 9.58
CA GLU A 16 2.02 -7.52 10.92
C GLU A 16 1.99 -6.01 11.19
N VAL A 17 2.45 -5.20 10.23
CA VAL A 17 2.40 -3.74 10.33
C VAL A 17 0.95 -3.25 10.33
N PHE A 18 0.10 -3.81 9.47
CA PHE A 18 -1.32 -3.46 9.41
C PHE A 18 -2.01 -3.73 10.76
N ASN A 19 -1.82 -4.92 11.33
CA ASN A 19 -2.35 -5.30 12.63
C ASN A 19 -1.77 -4.46 13.77
N ALA A 20 -0.48 -4.11 13.71
CA ALA A 20 0.14 -3.24 14.69
C ALA A 20 -0.55 -1.87 14.76
N ILE A 21 -0.89 -1.30 13.60
CA ILE A 21 -1.57 0.00 13.50
C ILE A 21 -3.05 -0.13 13.89
N HIS A 22 -3.78 -1.08 13.28
CA HIS A 22 -5.24 -1.12 13.38
C HIS A 22 -5.77 -1.88 14.60
N LEU A 23 -5.13 -2.97 15.00
CA LEU A 23 -5.55 -3.79 16.14
C LEU A 23 -4.82 -3.40 17.41
N LYS A 24 -3.48 -3.28 17.34
CA LYS A 24 -2.64 -2.98 18.51
C LYS A 24 -2.50 -1.48 18.79
N ARG A 25 -3.06 -0.62 17.93
CA ARG A 25 -3.06 0.86 18.06
C ARG A 25 -1.67 1.47 18.25
N GLN A 26 -0.64 0.84 17.67
CA GLN A 26 0.73 1.34 17.75
C GLN A 26 0.91 2.55 16.83
N ASN A 27 1.60 3.57 17.33
CA ASN A 27 1.90 4.78 16.55
C ASN A 27 3.16 4.59 15.71
N ILE A 28 3.00 4.09 14.49
CA ILE A 28 4.08 3.83 13.52
C ILE A 28 4.05 4.89 12.41
N ARG A 29 4.09 6.18 12.79
CA ARG A 29 3.88 7.31 11.84
C ARG A 29 5.15 8.06 11.45
N SER A 30 6.23 7.96 12.24
CA SER A 30 7.51 8.59 11.93
C SER A 30 8.51 7.57 11.39
N PRO A 31 9.53 8.00 10.60
CA PRO A 31 10.60 7.11 10.17
C PRO A 31 11.32 6.43 11.35
N GLN A 32 11.52 7.15 12.46
CA GLN A 32 12.09 6.57 13.68
C GLN A 32 11.19 5.47 14.25
N ALA A 33 9.89 5.72 14.42
CA ALA A 33 8.96 4.72 14.93
C ALA A 33 8.86 3.48 14.02
N MET A 34 8.97 3.67 12.70
CA MET A 34 9.06 2.58 11.74
C MET A 34 10.34 1.76 11.92
N ALA A 35 11.49 2.42 12.07
CA ALA A 35 12.77 1.76 12.32
C ALA A 35 12.74 0.97 13.64
N ASP A 36 12.25 1.58 14.72
CA ASP A 36 12.13 0.95 16.04
C ASP A 36 11.18 -0.25 16.02
N TYR A 37 10.09 -0.16 15.26
CA TYR A 37 9.18 -1.28 15.07
C TYR A 37 9.84 -2.44 14.33
N LEU A 38 10.55 -2.15 13.23
CA LEU A 38 11.22 -3.16 12.42
C LEU A 38 12.44 -3.77 13.12
N ALA A 39 13.10 -3.04 14.00
CA ALA A 39 14.18 -3.55 14.84
C ALA A 39 13.73 -4.73 15.72
N LYS A 40 12.48 -4.71 16.21
CA LYS A 40 11.92 -5.79 17.05
C LYS A 40 11.79 -7.12 16.32
N VAL A 41 11.79 -7.08 14.99
CA VAL A 41 11.69 -8.26 14.12
C VAL A 41 13.01 -8.52 13.37
N GLY A 42 14.12 -7.93 13.83
CA GLY A 42 15.48 -8.23 13.36
C GLY A 42 15.97 -7.38 12.18
N VAL A 43 15.26 -6.33 11.79
CA VAL A 43 15.73 -5.41 10.75
C VAL A 43 16.71 -4.41 11.34
N ASP A 44 17.91 -4.30 10.76
CA ASP A 44 18.87 -3.26 11.14
C ASP A 44 18.28 -1.84 10.88
N PRO A 45 18.16 -0.98 11.91
CA PRO A 45 17.68 0.39 11.75
C PRO A 45 18.46 1.20 10.70
N LEU A 46 19.78 1.00 10.58
CA LEU A 46 20.60 1.74 9.61
C LEU A 46 20.30 1.28 8.18
N ALA A 47 20.18 -0.03 7.96
CA ALA A 47 19.71 -0.58 6.71
C ALA A 47 18.31 -0.04 6.32
N PHE A 48 17.37 0.00 7.28
CA PHE A 48 16.05 0.58 7.04
C PHE A 48 16.15 2.05 6.60
N VAL A 49 16.86 2.90 7.33
CA VAL A 49 16.99 4.34 7.03
C VAL A 49 17.60 4.55 5.64
N LYS A 50 18.62 3.75 5.28
CA LYS A 50 19.25 3.80 3.95
C LYS A 50 18.24 3.50 2.84
N VAL A 51 17.44 2.44 2.99
CA VAL A 51 16.45 2.05 1.97
C VAL A 51 15.28 3.03 1.95
N PHE A 52 14.80 3.47 3.11
CA PHE A 52 13.70 4.44 3.24
C PHE A 52 14.00 5.76 2.51
N ASN A 53 15.24 6.23 2.58
CA ASN A 53 15.70 7.45 1.91
C ASN A 53 16.25 7.22 0.48
N SER A 54 16.23 5.98 -0.01
CA SER A 54 16.79 5.66 -1.32
C SER A 54 16.00 6.30 -2.47
N PHE A 55 16.71 6.60 -3.57
CA PHE A 55 16.09 7.12 -4.78
C PHE A 55 14.96 6.21 -5.31
N GLY A 56 15.15 4.88 -5.23
CA GLY A 56 14.15 3.91 -5.67
C GLY A 56 12.83 4.02 -4.91
N VAL A 57 12.89 4.08 -3.57
CA VAL A 57 11.69 4.25 -2.73
C VAL A 57 11.02 5.61 -3.00
N GLN A 58 11.81 6.69 -3.11
CA GLN A 58 11.27 8.02 -3.42
C GLN A 58 10.63 8.09 -4.81
N SER A 59 11.20 7.40 -5.80
CA SER A 59 10.64 7.29 -7.15
C SER A 59 9.30 6.54 -7.14
N SER A 60 9.22 5.41 -6.44
CA SER A 60 7.99 4.64 -6.28
C SER A 60 6.88 5.44 -5.61
N LEU A 61 7.22 6.24 -4.59
CA LEU A 61 6.28 7.17 -3.95
C LEU A 61 5.74 8.20 -4.96
N ARG A 62 6.62 8.87 -5.72
CA ARG A 62 6.20 9.86 -6.74
C ARG A 62 5.30 9.25 -7.81
N GLN A 63 5.60 8.04 -8.27
CA GLN A 63 4.77 7.33 -9.24
C GLN A 63 3.40 6.96 -8.67
N ALA A 64 3.36 6.47 -7.42
CA ALA A 64 2.11 6.16 -6.74
C ALA A 64 1.21 7.40 -6.63
N ASP A 65 1.81 8.52 -6.25
CA ASP A 65 1.13 9.80 -6.07
C ASP A 65 0.59 10.35 -7.41
N ALA A 66 1.39 10.24 -8.47
CA ALA A 66 0.97 10.60 -9.82
C ALA A 66 -0.20 9.73 -10.31
N ARG A 67 -0.14 8.41 -10.08
CA ARG A 67 -1.24 7.48 -10.40
C ARG A 67 -2.51 7.80 -9.62
N GLY A 68 -2.40 8.06 -8.31
CA GLY A 68 -3.54 8.43 -7.47
C GLY A 68 -4.29 9.65 -8.03
N ARG A 69 -3.54 10.69 -8.43
CA ARG A 69 -4.10 11.88 -9.09
C ARG A 69 -4.69 11.57 -10.46
N ALA A 70 -3.95 10.84 -11.31
CA ALA A 70 -4.40 10.51 -12.68
C ALA A 70 -5.71 9.71 -12.67
N TYR A 71 -5.85 8.76 -11.75
CA TYR A 71 -7.06 7.97 -11.57
C TYR A 71 -8.16 8.69 -10.80
N ARG A 72 -7.91 9.91 -10.30
CA ARG A 72 -8.85 10.69 -9.50
C ARG A 72 -9.33 9.91 -8.27
N ALA A 73 -8.47 9.13 -7.62
CA ALA A 73 -8.84 8.42 -6.40
C ALA A 73 -9.01 9.44 -5.26
N THR A 74 -10.23 9.59 -4.73
CA THR A 74 -10.55 10.59 -3.69
C THR A 74 -10.59 10.00 -2.28
N GLY A 75 -10.47 8.67 -2.15
CA GLY A 75 -10.49 7.98 -0.87
C GLY A 75 -9.94 6.56 -0.95
N VAL A 76 -9.97 5.87 0.19
CA VAL A 76 -9.58 4.46 0.31
C VAL A 76 -10.67 3.67 1.03
N PRO A 77 -10.86 2.38 0.70
CA PRO A 77 -10.21 1.64 -0.40
C PRO A 77 -10.76 2.04 -1.78
N THR A 78 -9.89 2.03 -2.80
CA THR A 78 -10.22 2.26 -4.21
C THR A 78 -9.49 1.23 -5.07
N ILE A 79 -10.18 0.64 -6.05
CA ILE A 79 -9.59 -0.30 -7.03
C ILE A 79 -9.63 0.35 -8.40
N ILE A 80 -8.51 0.25 -9.13
CA ILE A 80 -8.41 0.71 -10.51
C ILE A 80 -8.19 -0.50 -11.43
N VAL A 81 -9.06 -0.70 -12.41
CA VAL A 81 -8.95 -1.80 -13.38
C VAL A 81 -8.51 -1.26 -14.74
N HIS A 82 -7.43 -1.84 -15.28
CA HIS A 82 -6.79 -1.49 -16.55
C HIS A 82 -6.48 0.02 -16.75
N GLY A 83 -6.37 0.79 -15.66
CA GLY A 83 -6.21 2.24 -15.71
C GLY A 83 -7.42 3.01 -16.24
N LYS A 84 -8.56 2.35 -16.48
CA LYS A 84 -9.77 2.92 -17.08
C LYS A 84 -10.92 3.05 -16.08
N TYR A 85 -11.10 2.04 -15.24
CA TYR A 85 -12.25 1.96 -14.33
C TYR A 85 -11.82 2.23 -12.90
N ARG A 86 -12.56 3.11 -12.22
CA ARG A 86 -12.39 3.42 -10.80
C ARG A 86 -13.57 2.86 -10.00
N ILE A 87 -13.28 2.00 -9.04
CA ILE A 87 -14.25 1.34 -8.17
C ILE A 87 -14.01 1.79 -6.74
N GLU A 88 -15.04 2.33 -6.09
CA GLU A 88 -15.00 2.80 -4.71
C GLU A 88 -16.09 2.08 -3.92
N THR A 89 -15.94 1.97 -2.59
CA THR A 89 -16.94 1.29 -1.75
C THR A 89 -18.33 1.90 -1.90
N ALA A 90 -18.41 3.23 -2.06
CA ALA A 90 -19.67 3.95 -2.20
C ALA A 90 -20.46 3.56 -3.46
N SER A 91 -19.78 3.30 -4.58
CA SER A 91 -20.43 2.87 -5.83
C SER A 91 -20.71 1.37 -5.87
N ALA A 92 -19.95 0.56 -5.12
CA ALA A 92 -20.09 -0.90 -5.09
C ALA A 92 -20.92 -1.44 -3.91
N GLY A 93 -21.36 -0.58 -2.98
CA GLY A 93 -22.18 -0.91 -1.80
C GLY A 93 -21.45 -1.62 -0.67
N SER A 94 -20.36 -2.34 -0.94
CA SER A 94 -19.51 -3.02 0.06
C SER A 94 -18.14 -3.36 -0.51
N THR A 95 -17.17 -3.67 0.34
CA THR A 95 -15.83 -4.15 -0.10
C THR A 95 -15.93 -5.45 -0.91
N GLN A 96 -16.85 -6.35 -0.55
CA GLN A 96 -17.10 -7.56 -1.34
C GLN A 96 -17.71 -7.24 -2.70
N GLY A 97 -18.60 -6.24 -2.76
CA GLY A 97 -19.14 -5.72 -4.01
C GLY A 97 -18.05 -5.15 -4.92
N MET A 98 -17.06 -4.46 -4.36
CA MET A 98 -15.93 -3.93 -5.14
C MET A 98 -15.18 -5.05 -5.87
N LEU A 99 -14.98 -6.19 -5.22
CA LEU A 99 -14.29 -7.34 -5.83
C LEU A 99 -15.09 -7.95 -6.98
N LYS A 100 -16.42 -8.09 -6.83
CA LYS A 100 -17.30 -8.58 -7.90
C LYS A 100 -17.27 -7.66 -9.12
N VAL A 101 -17.31 -6.35 -8.90
CA VAL A 101 -17.21 -5.35 -9.98
C VAL A 101 -15.84 -5.40 -10.63
N ALA A 102 -14.77 -5.57 -9.84
CA ALA A 102 -13.42 -5.67 -10.37
C ALA A 102 -13.25 -6.91 -11.27
N GLU A 103 -13.75 -8.06 -10.83
CA GLU A 103 -13.73 -9.32 -11.60
C GLU A 103 -14.45 -9.16 -12.94
N TYR A 104 -15.66 -8.61 -12.94
CA TYR A 104 -16.40 -8.32 -14.16
C TYR A 104 -15.62 -7.42 -15.14
N LEU A 105 -15.00 -6.35 -14.64
CA LEU A 105 -14.24 -5.41 -15.48
C LEU A 105 -12.92 -6.00 -15.99
N ILE A 106 -12.29 -6.88 -15.20
CA ILE A 106 -11.10 -7.62 -15.64
C ILE A 106 -11.45 -8.54 -16.80
N ASP A 107 -12.55 -9.30 -16.69
CA ASP A 107 -12.97 -10.21 -17.75
C ASP A 107 -13.45 -9.48 -19.00
N LEU A 108 -14.05 -8.30 -18.84
CA LEU A 108 -14.41 -7.43 -19.96
C LEU A 108 -13.18 -6.96 -20.76
N GLU A 109 -12.08 -6.62 -20.08
CA GLU A 109 -10.85 -6.12 -20.74
C GLU A 109 -9.92 -7.23 -21.26
N ARG A 110 -10.21 -8.50 -20.93
CA ARG A 110 -9.49 -9.67 -21.44
C ARG A 110 -9.98 -10.13 -22.83
N GLN A 111 -11.18 -9.70 -23.21
CA GLN A 111 -11.78 -9.96 -24.53
C GLN A 111 -11.26 -8.96 -25.56
#